data_AF-A0A1H3M3J7-F1
#
_entry.id   AF-A0A1H3M3J7-F1
#
_cell.length_a   1.000
_cell.length_b   1.000
_cell.length_c   1.000
_cell.angle_alpha   90.00
_cell.angle_beta   90.00
_cell.angle_gamma   90.00
#
_symmetry.space_group_name_H-M   'P 1'
#
loop_
_entity.id
_entity.type
_entity.pdbx_description
1 polymer ?
#
loop_
_entity_poly.entity_id
_entity_poly.type
_entity_poly.pdbx_seq_one_letter_code
_entity_poly.pdbx_strand_id
1 'polypeptide(L)'
;MKKRYIAAMLVVTLICAMAGVGTMAWFTSRATSNENTFKTGTLILGGIIDGEDVNEQFATVSFDNMEPGQPPEKVQETVLKNVGSLPFYLYRMTAENITGDTKLDDVLMLNITIDGETVFDGRLSQLVEENGGYFDPIYGIQPEETRQMVITAYMDKNAGNEYQGLNMQCDLTVYARQNEYPVPGENGEEDLGLAPNFSVVAYNDDNYVNFDFDWEPNDLFYEHYKLEIKHETGDVTTGIEAERIWLFINFYNKEVTSLDGISRNDVDVDWSKDIVKIKKSAFPDEWKGFEVKIYGMQNLKPISSLPWQYWSLDR
;
A
#
# COMPACT_ATOMS: atom_id res chain seq x y z
N MET A 1 50.30 32.84 -38.88
CA MET A 1 48.83 32.74 -38.71
C MET A 1 48.32 33.99 -37.98
N LYS A 2 47.27 34.67 -38.48
CA LYS A 2 46.76 35.89 -37.82
C LYS A 2 46.20 35.52 -36.44
N LYS A 3 46.61 36.20 -35.37
CA LYS A 3 46.27 35.91 -33.95
C LYS A 3 44.77 35.60 -33.70
N ARG A 4 43.89 36.20 -34.51
CA ARG A 4 42.44 35.94 -34.53
C ARG A 4 42.03 34.49 -34.81
N TYR A 5 42.77 33.76 -35.65
CA TYR A 5 42.46 32.36 -35.96
C TYR A 5 42.91 31.39 -34.87
N ILE A 6 43.99 31.75 -34.16
CA ILE A 6 44.44 31.00 -32.98
C ILE A 6 43.40 31.15 -31.87
N ALA A 7 42.90 32.37 -31.63
CA ALA A 7 41.84 32.61 -30.65
C ALA A 7 40.54 31.84 -31.00
N ALA A 8 40.13 31.83 -32.27
CA ALA A 8 38.94 31.10 -32.71
C ALA A 8 39.08 29.57 -32.53
N MET A 9 40.24 29.00 -32.86
CA MET A 9 40.49 27.58 -32.62
C MET A 9 40.47 27.25 -31.12
N LEU A 10 41.02 28.11 -30.27
CA LEU A 10 41.04 27.92 -28.82
C LEU A 10 39.63 27.91 -28.21
N VAL A 11 38.73 28.78 -28.69
CA VAL A 11 37.34 28.82 -28.26
C VAL A 11 36.58 27.56 -28.68
N VAL A 12 36.76 27.09 -29.92
CA VAL A 12 36.11 25.86 -30.40
C VAL A 12 36.59 24.64 -29.61
N THR A 13 37.90 24.54 -29.33
CA THR A 13 38.44 23.47 -28.48
C THR A 13 37.86 23.52 -27.06
N LEU A 14 37.67 24.72 -26.49
CA LEU A 14 37.09 24.87 -25.16
C LEU A 14 35.62 24.41 -25.11
N ILE A 15 34.82 24.76 -26.13
CA ILE A 15 33.42 24.34 -26.25
C ILE A 15 33.31 22.83 -26.41
N CYS A 16 34.14 22.22 -27.26
CA CYS A 16 34.16 20.77 -27.43
C CYS A 16 34.62 20.04 -26.16
N ALA A 17 35.58 20.60 -25.41
CA ALA A 17 36.03 20.04 -24.13
C ALA A 17 34.91 20.12 -23.07
N MET A 18 34.19 21.24 -22.98
CA MET A 18 33.06 21.39 -22.06
C MET A 18 31.89 20.45 -22.42
N ALA A 19 31.60 20.28 -23.71
CA ALA A 19 30.58 19.32 -24.15
C ALA A 19 30.97 17.87 -23.81
N GLY A 20 32.26 17.51 -23.95
CA GLY A 20 32.78 16.19 -23.57
C GLY A 20 32.77 15.92 -22.07
N VAL A 21 33.10 16.93 -21.24
CA VAL A 21 32.99 16.80 -19.78
C VAL A 21 31.53 16.71 -19.34
N GLY A 22 30.63 17.46 -19.98
CA GLY A 22 29.20 17.40 -19.71
C GLY A 22 28.57 16.04 -20.03
N THR A 23 28.92 15.43 -21.17
CA THR A 23 28.45 14.07 -21.50
C THR A 23 29.08 13.02 -20.61
N MET A 24 30.34 13.16 -20.20
CA MET A 24 30.92 12.27 -19.19
C MET A 24 30.15 12.38 -17.87
N ALA A 25 29.77 13.57 -17.39
CA ALA A 25 28.95 13.69 -16.18
C ALA A 25 27.57 13.01 -16.31
N TRP A 26 26.91 13.14 -17.47
CA TRP A 26 25.62 12.49 -17.76
C TRP A 26 25.71 10.95 -17.79
N PHE A 27 26.87 10.39 -18.18
CA PHE A 27 27.09 8.93 -18.25
C PHE A 27 27.93 8.34 -17.10
N THR A 28 28.40 9.15 -16.14
CA THR A 28 29.24 8.70 -15.01
C THR A 28 28.59 8.93 -13.64
N SER A 29 27.26 8.91 -13.55
CA SER A 29 26.62 8.66 -12.25
C SER A 29 27.03 7.25 -11.78
N ARG A 30 27.98 7.21 -10.85
CA ARG A 30 28.45 5.98 -10.21
C ARG A 30 28.30 6.19 -8.71
N ALA A 31 27.10 5.92 -8.19
CA ALA A 31 26.90 5.80 -6.75
C ALA A 31 27.69 4.57 -6.29
N THR A 32 28.73 4.79 -5.51
CA THR A 32 29.47 3.70 -4.85
C THR A 32 28.80 3.51 -3.50
N SER A 33 28.11 2.38 -3.29
CA SER A 33 27.62 2.01 -1.96
C SER A 33 28.83 1.70 -1.09
N ASN A 34 29.20 2.66 -0.21
CA ASN A 34 30.37 2.54 0.66
C ASN A 34 30.10 1.65 1.89
N GLU A 35 28.92 1.01 1.99
CA GLU A 35 28.53 0.19 3.14
C GLU A 35 27.85 -1.14 2.75
N ASN A 36 28.05 -1.65 1.52
CA ASN A 36 27.56 -2.98 1.13
C ASN A 36 28.40 -4.10 1.78
N THR A 37 28.33 -4.23 3.10
CA THR A 37 28.65 -5.50 3.76
C THR A 37 27.46 -6.41 3.53
N PHE A 38 27.59 -7.41 2.65
CA PHE A 38 26.58 -8.47 2.50
C PHE A 38 26.55 -9.30 3.79
N LYS A 39 25.78 -8.86 4.79
CA LYS A 39 25.48 -9.67 5.96
C LYS A 39 24.47 -10.71 5.52
N THR A 40 24.93 -11.96 5.40
CA THR A 40 24.04 -13.10 5.27
C THR A 40 23.31 -13.28 6.59
N GLY A 41 22.00 -13.20 6.57
CA GLY A 41 21.14 -13.49 7.70
C GLY A 41 19.78 -13.98 7.22
N THR A 42 18.92 -14.37 8.15
CA THR A 42 17.60 -14.94 7.91
C THR A 42 16.54 -13.93 8.35
N LEU A 43 15.48 -13.76 7.54
CA LEU A 43 14.25 -13.10 7.94
C LEU A 43 13.25 -14.22 8.27
N ILE A 44 12.89 -14.35 9.54
CA ILE A 44 11.92 -15.34 9.99
C ILE A 44 11.05 -14.65 11.04
N LEU A 45 9.77 -14.51 10.71
CA LEU A 45 8.75 -14.14 11.69
C LEU A 45 8.21 -15.43 12.30
N GLY A 46 8.14 -15.47 13.62
CA GLY A 46 7.63 -16.61 14.38
C GLY A 46 6.80 -16.14 15.56
N GLY A 47 6.49 -17.08 16.45
CA GLY A 47 5.84 -16.80 17.71
C GLY A 47 6.39 -17.64 18.86
N ILE A 48 5.80 -17.46 20.03
CA ILE A 48 6.11 -18.26 21.23
C ILE A 48 4.88 -19.11 21.55
N ILE A 49 4.99 -20.43 21.40
CA ILE A 49 3.92 -21.40 21.69
C ILE A 49 4.44 -22.35 22.76
N ASP A 50 3.69 -22.50 23.85
CA ASP A 50 4.07 -23.33 25.01
C ASP A 50 5.46 -23.01 25.59
N GLY A 51 5.92 -21.76 25.43
CA GLY A 51 7.22 -21.28 25.92
C GLY A 51 8.41 -21.58 24.99
N GLU A 52 8.18 -22.15 23.82
CA GLU A 52 9.19 -22.43 22.80
C GLU A 52 9.02 -21.51 21.59
N ASP A 53 10.14 -21.17 20.94
CA ASP A 53 10.12 -20.41 19.70
C ASP A 53 9.64 -21.31 18.54
N VAL A 54 8.64 -20.84 17.80
CA VAL A 54 8.10 -21.53 16.62
C VAL A 54 8.26 -20.62 15.40
N ASN A 55 8.80 -21.17 14.32
CA ASN A 55 8.99 -20.44 13.06
C ASN A 55 7.69 -20.41 12.26
N GLU A 56 7.37 -19.28 11.63
CA GLU A 56 6.28 -19.14 10.65
C GLU A 56 4.88 -19.50 11.19
N GLN A 57 4.72 -19.53 12.52
CA GLN A 57 3.47 -19.83 13.19
C GLN A 57 3.36 -18.99 14.46
N PHE A 58 2.19 -18.38 14.69
CA PHE A 58 1.96 -17.56 15.89
C PHE A 58 0.60 -17.77 16.55
N ALA A 59 -0.48 -18.07 15.82
CA ALA A 59 -1.75 -18.54 16.40
C ALA A 59 -2.76 -18.97 15.32
N THR A 60 -3.62 -19.94 15.65
CA THR A 60 -4.91 -20.15 14.98
C THR A 60 -5.99 -19.50 15.86
N VAL A 61 -6.90 -18.74 15.25
CA VAL A 61 -8.00 -18.08 15.98
C VAL A 61 -9.26 -18.92 15.82
N SER A 62 -9.93 -19.22 16.92
CA SER A 62 -11.21 -19.93 16.94
C SER A 62 -12.30 -19.01 17.50
N PHE A 63 -13.46 -19.04 16.86
CA PHE A 63 -14.62 -18.24 17.23
C PHE A 63 -15.77 -19.19 17.59
N ASP A 64 -16.14 -19.21 18.88
CA ASP A 64 -17.13 -20.13 19.43
C ASP A 64 -18.19 -19.38 20.24
N ASN A 65 -19.46 -19.74 20.04
CA ASN A 65 -20.61 -19.25 20.83
C ASN A 65 -20.71 -17.72 20.98
N MET A 66 -20.30 -16.98 19.95
CA MET A 66 -20.43 -15.52 19.95
C MET A 66 -21.90 -15.10 19.80
N GLU A 67 -22.37 -14.16 20.62
CA GLU A 67 -23.73 -13.64 20.55
C GLU A 67 -23.77 -12.24 19.90
N PRO A 68 -24.76 -11.95 19.03
CA PRO A 68 -24.92 -10.63 18.41
C PRO A 68 -24.99 -9.50 19.46
N GLY A 69 -24.16 -8.46 19.27
CA GLY A 69 -24.20 -7.25 20.08
C GLY A 69 -23.58 -7.37 21.48
N GLN A 70 -22.93 -8.49 21.79
CA GLN A 70 -22.01 -8.55 22.93
C GLN A 70 -20.85 -7.57 22.74
N PRO A 71 -20.28 -7.02 23.83
CA PRO A 71 -19.12 -6.16 23.74
C PRO A 71 -17.93 -6.90 23.09
N PRO A 72 -16.99 -6.19 22.45
CA PRO A 72 -15.75 -6.77 21.95
C PRO A 72 -15.03 -7.58 23.03
N GLU A 73 -14.72 -8.84 22.75
CA GLU A 73 -14.00 -9.74 23.64
C GLU A 73 -12.63 -10.11 23.07
N LYS A 74 -11.62 -10.20 23.93
CA LYS A 74 -10.30 -10.66 23.54
C LYS A 74 -10.36 -12.17 23.28
N VAL A 75 -10.30 -12.56 22.01
CA VAL A 75 -10.39 -13.97 21.57
C VAL A 75 -9.02 -14.62 21.48
N GLN A 76 -7.97 -13.85 21.21
CA GLN A 76 -6.60 -14.36 21.14
C GLN A 76 -5.60 -13.30 21.57
N GLU A 77 -4.54 -13.75 22.22
CA GLU A 77 -3.34 -12.98 22.51
C GLU A 77 -2.14 -13.84 22.14
N THR A 78 -1.19 -13.28 21.40
CA THR A 78 0.03 -14.00 21.00
C THR A 78 1.22 -13.07 20.94
N VAL A 79 2.41 -13.66 20.90
CA VAL A 79 3.68 -12.95 20.79
C VAL A 79 4.24 -13.21 19.41
N LEU A 80 4.45 -12.14 18.65
CA LEU A 80 5.24 -12.16 17.43
C LEU A 80 6.71 -12.01 17.82
N LYS A 81 7.60 -12.82 17.24
CA LYS A 81 9.04 -12.76 17.51
C LYS A 81 9.84 -12.74 16.22
N ASN A 82 10.85 -11.88 16.16
CA ASN A 82 11.90 -12.01 15.15
C ASN A 82 12.88 -13.13 15.57
N VAL A 83 12.66 -14.33 15.04
CA VAL A 83 13.55 -15.49 15.23
C VAL A 83 14.66 -15.55 14.19
N GLY A 84 14.70 -14.56 13.29
CA GLY A 84 15.74 -14.36 12.30
C GLY A 84 16.97 -13.64 12.88
N SER A 85 17.92 -13.34 11.99
CA SER A 85 19.16 -12.61 12.31
C SER A 85 19.23 -11.23 11.64
N LEU A 86 18.21 -10.85 10.88
CA LEU A 86 18.09 -9.53 10.24
C LEU A 86 16.90 -8.76 10.80
N PRO A 87 17.01 -7.43 10.95
CA PRO A 87 15.88 -6.62 11.35
C PRO A 87 14.86 -6.51 10.21
N PHE A 88 13.58 -6.47 10.55
CA PHE A 88 12.49 -6.35 9.59
C PHE A 88 11.42 -5.37 10.06
N TYR A 89 10.48 -5.07 9.16
CA TYR A 89 9.24 -4.40 9.46
C TYR A 89 8.05 -5.29 9.12
N LEU A 90 6.95 -5.13 9.86
CA LEU A 90 5.65 -5.74 9.55
C LEU A 90 4.82 -4.76 8.73
N TYR A 91 4.03 -5.23 7.76
CA TYR A 91 3.31 -4.32 6.85
C TYR A 91 1.96 -4.82 6.33
N ARG A 92 1.64 -6.08 6.55
CA ARG A 92 0.39 -6.67 6.07
C ARG A 92 -0.05 -7.82 6.96
N MET A 93 -1.35 -8.02 7.08
CA MET A 93 -1.97 -9.18 7.70
C MET A 93 -3.12 -9.69 6.84
N THR A 94 -3.27 -11.00 6.75
CA THR A 94 -4.43 -11.65 6.11
C THR A 94 -4.96 -12.79 6.98
N ALA A 95 -6.22 -13.15 6.77
CA ALA A 95 -6.86 -14.35 7.25
C ALA A 95 -6.88 -15.40 6.13
N GLU A 96 -6.39 -16.58 6.44
CA GLU A 96 -6.22 -17.71 5.52
C GLU A 96 -6.79 -18.98 6.16
N ASN A 97 -6.91 -20.05 5.37
CA ASN A 97 -7.40 -21.36 5.82
C ASN A 97 -8.72 -21.29 6.63
N ILE A 98 -9.63 -20.39 6.21
CA ILE A 98 -10.92 -20.22 6.86
C ILE A 98 -11.73 -21.52 6.73
N THR A 99 -12.11 -22.11 7.86
CA THR A 99 -12.88 -23.37 7.93
C THR A 99 -13.98 -23.30 8.98
N GLY A 100 -14.91 -24.26 8.93
CA GLY A 100 -16.13 -24.25 9.76
C GLY A 100 -17.30 -23.57 9.04
N ASP A 101 -18.13 -22.86 9.80
CA ASP A 101 -19.33 -22.17 9.31
C ASP A 101 -18.97 -20.81 8.69
N THR A 102 -18.40 -20.84 7.47
CA THR A 102 -17.80 -19.64 6.84
C THR A 102 -18.72 -18.43 6.77
N LYS A 103 -20.05 -18.61 6.72
CA LYS A 103 -21.03 -17.52 6.76
C LYS A 103 -20.85 -16.53 7.93
N LEU A 104 -20.18 -16.96 9.01
CA LEU A 104 -19.84 -16.10 10.14
C LEU A 104 -18.87 -14.97 9.78
N ASP A 105 -18.00 -15.14 8.78
CA ASP A 105 -16.98 -14.16 8.39
C ASP A 105 -17.55 -12.78 8.04
N ASP A 106 -18.75 -12.75 7.47
CA ASP A 106 -19.48 -11.55 7.11
C ASP A 106 -20.06 -10.81 8.31
N VAL A 107 -20.18 -11.43 9.48
CA VAL A 107 -20.76 -10.81 10.68
C VAL A 107 -19.80 -10.74 11.86
N LEU A 108 -18.62 -11.37 11.76
CA LEU A 108 -17.56 -11.26 12.75
C LEU A 108 -16.72 -10.02 12.48
N MET A 109 -16.76 -9.09 13.43
CA MET A 109 -15.95 -7.89 13.46
C MET A 109 -14.69 -8.16 14.28
N LEU A 110 -13.54 -7.77 13.73
CA LEU A 110 -12.24 -7.90 14.36
C LEU A 110 -11.63 -6.52 14.60
N ASN A 111 -10.99 -6.36 15.75
CA ASN A 111 -10.03 -5.31 16.02
C ASN A 111 -8.71 -5.98 16.43
N ILE A 112 -7.67 -5.76 15.63
CA ILE A 112 -6.35 -6.36 15.82
C ILE A 112 -5.35 -5.25 16.11
N THR A 113 -4.57 -5.44 17.16
CA THR A 113 -3.51 -4.50 17.56
C THR A 113 -2.17 -5.20 17.72
N ILE A 114 -1.09 -4.47 17.45
CA ILE A 114 0.29 -4.87 17.72
C ILE A 114 0.92 -3.79 18.62
N ASP A 115 1.37 -4.18 19.82
CA ASP A 115 1.84 -3.27 20.87
C ASP A 115 0.86 -2.12 21.20
N GLY A 116 -0.44 -2.36 20.98
CA GLY A 116 -1.51 -1.39 21.21
C GLY A 116 -1.84 -0.47 20.03
N GLU A 117 -1.05 -0.49 18.95
CA GLU A 117 -1.37 0.19 17.69
C GLU A 117 -2.33 -0.68 16.86
N THR A 118 -3.40 -0.08 16.33
CA THR A 118 -4.32 -0.79 15.44
C THR A 118 -3.61 -1.18 14.15
N VAL A 119 -3.88 -2.39 13.67
CA VAL A 119 -3.40 -2.85 12.35
C VAL A 119 -4.54 -3.37 11.47
N PHE A 120 -5.71 -3.62 12.07
CA PHE A 120 -6.94 -3.94 11.35
C PHE A 120 -8.17 -3.70 12.22
N ASP A 121 -9.20 -3.07 11.65
CA ASP A 121 -10.54 -2.90 12.20
C ASP A 121 -11.59 -3.13 11.10
N GLY A 122 -12.32 -4.25 11.15
CA GLY A 122 -13.28 -4.58 10.10
C GLY A 122 -13.83 -6.00 10.19
N ARG A 123 -14.57 -6.43 9.15
CA ARG A 123 -15.11 -7.80 9.08
C ARG A 123 -13.99 -8.80 8.78
N LEU A 124 -14.09 -10.01 9.32
CA LEU A 124 -13.16 -11.09 8.98
C LEU A 124 -13.14 -11.38 7.47
N SER A 125 -14.30 -11.33 6.79
CA SER A 125 -14.36 -11.52 5.33
C SER A 125 -13.60 -10.46 4.52
N GLN A 126 -13.19 -9.37 5.16
CA GLN A 126 -12.41 -8.29 4.55
C GLN A 126 -10.91 -8.35 4.86
N LEU A 127 -10.48 -9.23 5.77
CA LEU A 127 -9.07 -9.46 6.08
C LEU A 127 -8.46 -10.53 5.14
N VAL A 128 -9.04 -10.80 3.97
CA VAL A 128 -8.53 -11.82 3.03
C VAL A 128 -7.56 -11.22 2.02
N GLU A 129 -6.74 -12.07 1.38
CA GLU A 129 -5.69 -11.64 0.46
C GLU A 129 -6.23 -10.73 -0.68
N GLU A 130 -7.39 -11.05 -1.24
CA GLU A 130 -8.00 -10.30 -2.33
C GLU A 130 -8.47 -8.90 -1.94
N ASN A 131 -8.70 -8.67 -0.64
CA ASN A 131 -9.12 -7.37 -0.10
C ASN A 131 -7.97 -6.58 0.55
N GLY A 132 -6.72 -7.02 0.36
CA GLY A 132 -5.56 -6.32 0.91
C GLY A 132 -5.20 -6.79 2.31
N GLY A 133 -5.22 -5.88 3.29
CA GLY A 133 -4.82 -6.12 4.67
C GLY A 133 -3.50 -5.42 5.04
N TYR A 134 -3.09 -4.41 4.28
CA TYR A 134 -1.91 -3.62 4.62
C TYR A 134 -2.21 -2.62 5.73
N PHE A 135 -1.20 -2.31 6.53
CA PHE A 135 -1.27 -1.34 7.62
C PHE A 135 0.00 -0.53 7.67
N ASP A 136 0.03 0.50 8.52
CA ASP A 136 1.21 1.35 8.64
C ASP A 136 2.44 0.54 9.12
N PRO A 137 3.53 0.50 8.35
CA PRO A 137 4.66 -0.34 8.65
C PRO A 137 5.21 -0.16 10.07
N ILE A 138 5.37 -1.28 10.78
CA ILE A 138 5.97 -1.32 12.11
C ILE A 138 7.45 -1.65 11.95
N TYR A 139 8.28 -0.60 11.89
CA TYR A 139 9.71 -0.70 11.63
C TYR A 139 10.54 -1.21 12.80
N GLY A 140 11.76 -1.64 12.45
CA GLY A 140 12.85 -1.70 13.42
C GLY A 140 12.83 -2.92 14.34
N ILE A 141 12.08 -3.97 14.01
CA ILE A 141 12.00 -5.18 14.82
C ILE A 141 13.34 -5.92 14.72
N GLN A 142 14.15 -5.81 15.77
CA GLN A 142 15.49 -6.39 15.86
C GLN A 142 15.43 -7.91 16.06
N PRO A 143 16.52 -8.64 15.77
CA PRO A 143 16.63 -10.05 16.14
C PRO A 143 16.33 -10.28 17.64
N GLU A 144 15.60 -11.35 17.94
CA GLU A 144 15.08 -11.71 19.28
C GLU A 144 14.03 -10.76 19.86
N GLU A 145 13.70 -9.67 19.19
CA GLU A 145 12.67 -8.75 19.64
C GLU A 145 11.28 -9.34 19.48
N THR A 146 10.43 -9.06 20.46
CA THR A 146 9.05 -9.51 20.53
C THR A 146 8.07 -8.34 20.43
N ARG A 147 6.92 -8.60 19.80
CA ARG A 147 5.75 -7.71 19.76
C ARG A 147 4.52 -8.46 20.26
N GLN A 148 3.70 -7.81 21.07
CA GLN A 148 2.45 -8.40 21.54
C GLN A 148 1.36 -8.12 20.51
N MET A 149 0.68 -9.16 20.05
CA MET A 149 -0.49 -9.03 19.17
C MET A 149 -1.75 -9.45 19.93
N VAL A 150 -2.77 -8.61 19.88
CA VAL A 150 -4.06 -8.84 20.53
C VAL A 150 -5.17 -8.80 19.49
N ILE A 151 -6.00 -9.83 19.47
CA ILE A 151 -7.17 -9.93 18.60
C ILE A 151 -8.41 -9.88 19.47
N THR A 152 -9.21 -8.85 19.23
CA THR A 152 -10.52 -8.67 19.84
C THR A 152 -11.58 -8.90 18.77
N ALA A 153 -12.64 -9.60 19.12
CA ALA A 153 -13.73 -9.87 18.18
C ALA A 153 -15.10 -9.68 18.82
N TYR A 154 -16.09 -9.36 17.98
CA TYR A 154 -17.51 -9.37 18.33
C TYR A 154 -18.36 -9.69 17.10
N MET A 155 -19.60 -10.10 17.32
CA MET A 155 -20.56 -10.30 16.25
C MET A 155 -21.41 -9.03 16.02
N ASP A 156 -21.62 -8.65 14.76
CA ASP A 156 -22.52 -7.55 14.38
C ASP A 156 -23.86 -7.70 15.09
N LYS A 157 -24.31 -6.62 15.75
CA LYS A 157 -25.58 -6.58 16.51
C LYS A 157 -26.82 -6.90 15.68
N ASN A 158 -26.72 -6.78 14.35
CA ASN A 158 -27.82 -7.08 13.43
C ASN A 158 -27.81 -8.54 12.93
N ALA A 159 -26.82 -9.34 13.34
CA ALA A 159 -26.79 -10.76 13.02
C ALA A 159 -27.99 -11.49 13.65
N GLY A 160 -28.69 -12.29 12.84
CA GLY A 160 -29.89 -13.02 13.26
C GLY A 160 -29.61 -14.38 13.90
N ASN A 161 -30.68 -15.08 14.30
CA ASN A 161 -30.58 -16.39 14.95
C ASN A 161 -29.98 -17.49 14.07
N GLU A 162 -29.88 -17.27 12.76
CA GLU A 162 -29.22 -18.18 11.83
C GLU A 162 -27.72 -18.37 12.09
N TYR A 163 -27.10 -17.54 12.93
CA TYR A 163 -25.71 -17.64 13.35
C TYR A 163 -25.54 -18.36 14.70
N GLN A 164 -26.65 -18.76 15.35
CA GLN A 164 -26.61 -19.38 16.66
C GLN A 164 -25.95 -20.77 16.62
N GLY A 165 -24.95 -20.97 17.49
CA GLY A 165 -24.24 -22.25 17.63
C GLY A 165 -23.26 -22.56 16.50
N LEU A 166 -23.07 -21.62 15.57
CA LEU A 166 -22.04 -21.74 14.55
C LEU A 166 -20.66 -21.51 15.16
N ASN A 167 -19.65 -22.10 14.52
CA ASN A 167 -18.25 -21.96 14.90
C ASN A 167 -17.39 -21.85 13.64
N MET A 168 -16.28 -21.13 13.75
CA MET A 168 -15.31 -21.07 12.67
C MET A 168 -13.90 -20.86 13.21
N GLN A 169 -12.93 -21.17 12.36
CA GLN A 169 -11.53 -20.94 12.63
C GLN A 169 -10.84 -20.38 11.38
N CYS A 170 -9.78 -19.61 11.61
CA CYS A 170 -8.88 -19.15 10.56
C CYS A 170 -7.45 -19.08 11.08
N ASP A 171 -6.51 -19.15 10.16
CA ASP A 171 -5.12 -18.78 10.43
C ASP A 171 -4.96 -17.31 10.08
N LEU A 172 -4.28 -16.55 10.93
CA LEU A 172 -3.81 -15.23 10.55
C LEU A 172 -2.39 -15.36 10.03
N THR A 173 -2.06 -14.62 8.99
CA THR A 173 -0.72 -14.54 8.40
C THR A 173 -0.27 -13.08 8.47
N VAL A 174 0.86 -12.82 9.16
CA VAL A 174 1.49 -11.50 9.18
C VAL A 174 2.70 -11.51 8.26
N TYR A 175 2.80 -10.52 7.38
CA TYR A 175 3.88 -10.40 6.43
C TYR A 175 4.93 -9.41 6.93
N ALA A 176 6.19 -9.79 6.73
CA ALA A 176 7.36 -9.02 7.11
C ALA A 176 8.31 -8.86 5.92
N ARG A 177 9.04 -7.74 5.88
CA ARG A 177 10.10 -7.48 4.90
C ARG A 177 11.28 -6.83 5.59
N GLN A 178 12.49 -7.03 5.06
CA GLN A 178 13.69 -6.45 5.67
C GLN A 178 13.65 -4.91 5.63
N ASN A 179 14.16 -4.27 6.68
CA ASN A 179 14.14 -2.80 6.81
C ASN A 179 14.88 -2.04 5.70
N GLU A 180 15.84 -2.68 5.03
CA GLU A 180 16.59 -2.04 3.96
C GLU A 180 15.79 -1.89 2.66
N TYR A 181 14.65 -2.57 2.54
CA TYR A 181 13.76 -2.38 1.41
C TYR A 181 12.77 -1.26 1.73
N PRO A 182 12.74 -0.18 0.93
CA PRO A 182 11.75 0.86 1.12
C PRO A 182 10.34 0.33 0.87
N VAL A 183 9.38 0.89 1.59
CA VAL A 183 7.97 0.68 1.28
C VAL A 183 7.55 1.58 0.12
N PRO A 184 6.51 1.19 -0.63
CA PRO A 184 6.06 1.99 -1.74
C PRO A 184 5.77 3.44 -1.36
N GLY A 185 6.32 4.38 -2.11
CA GLY A 185 6.13 5.82 -1.89
C GLY A 185 7.21 6.52 -1.06
N GLU A 186 8.14 5.78 -0.43
CA GLU A 186 9.32 6.39 0.22
C GLU A 186 10.43 6.76 -0.76
N ASN A 187 10.45 6.19 -1.98
CA ASN A 187 11.54 6.41 -2.93
C ASN A 187 11.10 6.55 -4.38
N GLY A 188 10.85 7.80 -4.79
CA GLY A 188 10.69 8.16 -6.19
C GLY A 188 9.42 7.60 -6.83
N GLU A 189 9.54 7.24 -8.10
CA GLU A 189 8.47 6.64 -8.91
C GLU A 189 8.45 5.13 -8.75
N GLU A 190 7.26 4.58 -8.54
CA GLU A 190 7.04 3.15 -8.40
C GLU A 190 5.91 2.66 -9.30
N ASP A 191 6.16 1.53 -9.97
CA ASP A 191 5.17 0.85 -10.79
C ASP A 191 4.22 0.08 -9.88
N LEU A 192 2.95 0.51 -9.84
CA LEU A 192 1.87 -0.17 -9.11
C LEU A 192 1.30 -1.37 -9.89
N GLY A 193 1.85 -1.66 -11.07
CA GLY A 193 1.55 -2.82 -11.87
C GLY A 193 0.86 -2.50 -13.20
N LEU A 194 0.71 -3.56 -13.99
CA LEU A 194 0.19 -3.53 -15.36
C LEU A 194 -0.98 -4.52 -15.49
N ALA A 195 -2.12 -4.02 -15.97
CA ALA A 195 -3.14 -4.77 -16.66
C ALA A 195 -2.91 -4.70 -18.18
N PRO A 196 -3.49 -5.58 -19.03
CA PRO A 196 -3.08 -5.78 -20.42
C PRO A 196 -2.97 -4.56 -21.36
N ASN A 197 -3.50 -3.40 -20.98
CA ASN A 197 -3.42 -2.13 -21.71
C ASN A 197 -3.41 -0.91 -20.76
N PHE A 198 -3.10 -1.12 -19.48
CA PHE A 198 -3.30 -0.13 -18.43
C PHE A 198 -2.22 -0.32 -17.35
N SER A 199 -1.41 0.71 -17.10
CA SER A 199 -0.44 0.72 -16.01
C SER A 199 -0.60 1.99 -15.19
N VAL A 200 -0.12 1.93 -13.95
CA VAL A 200 -0.06 3.12 -13.10
C VAL A 200 1.31 3.22 -12.46
N VAL A 201 1.92 4.39 -12.63
CA VAL A 201 3.10 4.77 -11.85
C VAL A 201 2.65 5.73 -10.77
N ALA A 202 3.05 5.47 -9.53
CA ALA A 202 2.78 6.37 -8.41
C ALA A 202 4.07 7.00 -7.90
N TYR A 203 3.96 8.23 -7.38
CA TYR A 203 5.07 8.92 -6.73
C TYR A 203 4.57 10.00 -5.79
N ASN A 204 5.40 10.28 -4.79
CA ASN A 204 5.19 11.40 -3.89
C ASN A 204 5.98 12.63 -4.37
N ASP A 205 5.37 13.80 -4.28
CA ASP A 205 6.08 15.09 -4.30
C ASP A 205 5.93 15.82 -2.96
N ASP A 206 6.42 17.06 -2.88
CA ASP A 206 6.37 17.88 -1.66
C ASP A 206 4.95 18.04 -1.08
N ASN A 207 3.91 17.99 -1.91
CA ASN A 207 2.54 18.32 -1.52
C ASN A 207 1.52 17.22 -1.87
N TYR A 208 1.82 16.34 -2.82
CA TYR A 208 0.86 15.41 -3.40
C TYR A 208 1.37 13.97 -3.40
N VAL A 209 0.42 13.06 -3.27
CA VAL A 209 0.52 11.71 -3.82
C VAL A 209 -0.01 11.75 -5.25
N ASN A 210 0.77 11.28 -6.20
CA ASN A 210 0.45 11.31 -7.63
C ASN A 210 0.28 9.88 -8.14
N PHE A 211 -0.76 9.66 -8.95
CA PHE A 211 -1.02 8.42 -9.67
C PHE A 211 -1.12 8.76 -11.16
N ASP A 212 -0.12 8.34 -11.93
CA ASP A 212 0.01 8.58 -13.37
C ASP A 212 -0.56 7.38 -14.13
N PHE A 213 -1.67 7.60 -14.83
CA PHE A 213 -2.43 6.56 -15.52
C PHE A 213 -1.97 6.45 -16.97
N ASP A 214 -1.30 5.34 -17.30
CA ASP A 214 -0.83 5.07 -18.66
C ASP A 214 -1.73 4.05 -19.38
N TRP A 215 -2.06 4.35 -20.63
CA TRP A 215 -2.87 3.50 -21.51
C TRP A 215 -2.11 3.08 -22.76
N GLU A 216 -2.30 1.83 -23.19
CA GLU A 216 -1.86 1.35 -24.50
C GLU A 216 -3.06 0.88 -25.35
N PRO A 217 -3.41 1.57 -26.45
CA PRO A 217 -2.81 2.81 -26.96
C PRO A 217 -3.18 4.04 -26.12
N ASN A 218 -2.30 5.05 -26.12
CA ASN A 218 -2.53 6.31 -25.43
C ASN A 218 -3.82 7.02 -25.89
N ASP A 219 -4.43 7.70 -24.93
CA ASP A 219 -5.44 8.76 -25.00
C ASP A 219 -6.53 8.60 -26.07
N LEU A 220 -7.74 8.28 -25.63
CA LEU A 220 -8.87 8.08 -26.53
C LEU A 220 -10.05 9.01 -26.20
N PHE A 221 -11.23 8.73 -26.75
CA PHE A 221 -12.38 9.64 -26.65
C PHE A 221 -13.01 9.70 -25.25
N TYR A 222 -12.65 8.76 -24.39
CA TYR A 222 -13.18 8.60 -23.05
C TYR A 222 -12.11 8.01 -22.15
N GLU A 223 -11.87 8.62 -20.99
CA GLU A 223 -11.20 8.01 -19.85
C GLU A 223 -12.06 8.13 -18.59
N HIS A 224 -11.93 7.12 -17.74
CA HIS A 224 -12.41 7.11 -16.37
C HIS A 224 -11.33 6.49 -15.49
N TYR A 225 -11.02 7.18 -14.40
CA TYR A 225 -10.08 6.75 -13.39
C TYR A 225 -10.83 6.65 -12.07
N LYS A 226 -10.57 5.58 -11.33
CA LYS A 226 -11.12 5.39 -10.00
C LYS A 226 -10.05 4.90 -9.04
N LEU A 227 -10.03 5.49 -7.86
CA LEU A 227 -9.20 5.07 -6.73
C LEU A 227 -10.12 4.72 -5.57
N GLU A 228 -9.87 3.57 -4.95
CA GLU A 228 -10.47 3.18 -3.68
C GLU A 228 -9.36 3.17 -2.63
N ILE A 229 -9.59 3.84 -1.52
CA ILE A 229 -8.64 4.05 -0.44
C ILE A 229 -9.24 3.57 0.86
N LYS A 230 -8.39 2.97 1.71
CA LYS A 230 -8.69 2.59 3.09
C LYS A 230 -7.40 2.59 3.91
N HIS A 231 -7.53 2.59 5.23
CA HIS A 231 -6.40 2.52 6.17
C HIS A 231 -6.80 1.67 7.37
N GLU A 232 -6.04 0.59 7.62
CA GLU A 232 -6.22 -0.31 8.76
C GLU A 232 -7.65 -0.80 8.94
N THR A 233 -8.41 -0.88 7.85
CA THR A 233 -9.79 -1.32 7.85
C THR A 233 -10.11 -2.21 6.65
N GLY A 234 -11.16 -3.00 6.80
CA GLY A 234 -11.69 -3.83 5.74
C GLY A 234 -12.44 -3.04 4.66
N ASP A 235 -13.05 -1.92 5.04
CA ASP A 235 -13.97 -1.15 4.22
C ASP A 235 -13.26 -0.03 3.43
N VAL A 236 -13.76 0.26 2.22
CA VAL A 236 -13.33 1.45 1.48
C VAL A 236 -13.87 2.68 2.19
N THR A 237 -12.97 3.55 2.66
CA THR A 237 -13.31 4.78 3.37
C THR A 237 -13.33 5.98 2.44
N THR A 238 -12.53 5.96 1.37
CA THR A 238 -12.49 7.02 0.37
C THR A 238 -12.53 6.47 -1.05
N GLY A 239 -13.46 6.95 -1.86
CA GLY A 239 -13.57 6.71 -3.30
C GLY A 239 -13.38 8.00 -4.09
N ILE A 240 -12.48 7.98 -5.06
CA ILE A 240 -12.21 9.09 -5.97
C ILE A 240 -12.49 8.62 -7.39
N GLU A 241 -13.33 9.33 -8.12
CA GLU A 241 -13.64 9.04 -9.51
C GLU A 241 -13.42 10.30 -10.37
N ALA A 242 -12.81 10.13 -11.53
CA ALA A 242 -12.60 11.19 -12.50
C ALA A 242 -12.91 10.66 -13.89
N GLU A 243 -13.65 11.43 -14.69
CA GLU A 243 -13.92 11.07 -16.08
C GLU A 243 -13.75 12.24 -17.04
N ARG A 244 -13.35 11.93 -18.27
CA ARG A 244 -13.17 12.85 -19.38
C ARG A 244 -13.81 12.30 -20.64
N ILE A 245 -14.53 13.17 -21.37
CA ILE A 245 -15.10 12.84 -22.69
C ILE A 245 -14.62 13.86 -23.74
N TRP A 246 -13.99 13.37 -24.80
CA TRP A 246 -13.40 14.16 -25.89
C TRP A 246 -14.21 14.05 -27.20
N LEU A 247 -15.54 14.21 -27.11
CA LEU A 247 -16.44 14.18 -28.27
C LEU A 247 -17.00 15.59 -28.55
N PHE A 248 -16.16 16.52 -28.99
CA PHE A 248 -16.52 17.89 -29.44
C PHE A 248 -16.66 18.99 -28.36
N ILE A 249 -16.79 18.64 -27.08
CA ILE A 249 -16.72 19.57 -25.94
C ILE A 249 -15.85 18.88 -24.89
N ASN A 250 -14.79 19.53 -24.40
CA ASN A 250 -14.00 19.01 -23.29
C ASN A 250 -14.87 19.00 -22.02
N PHE A 251 -15.52 17.87 -21.78
CA PHE A 251 -16.28 17.63 -20.56
C PHE A 251 -15.44 16.79 -19.61
N TYR A 252 -15.35 17.24 -18.36
CA TYR A 252 -14.70 16.51 -17.29
C TYR A 252 -15.58 16.54 -16.05
N ASN A 253 -15.64 15.41 -15.35
CA ASN A 253 -16.27 15.30 -14.04
C ASN A 253 -15.26 14.69 -13.05
N LYS A 254 -15.45 15.02 -11.77
CA LYS A 254 -14.67 14.50 -10.65
C LYS A 254 -15.55 14.40 -9.43
N GLU A 255 -15.60 13.22 -8.85
CA GLU A 255 -16.38 12.91 -7.67
C GLU A 255 -15.47 12.36 -6.59
N VAL A 256 -15.71 12.76 -5.34
CA VAL A 256 -14.98 12.29 -4.18
C VAL A 256 -15.99 11.98 -3.10
N THR A 257 -15.95 10.76 -2.60
CA THR A 257 -16.77 10.27 -1.49
C THR A 257 -15.79 9.83 -0.41
N SER A 258 -15.84 10.41 0.78
CA SER A 258 -14.83 10.15 1.81
C SER A 258 -15.45 10.16 3.21
N LEU A 259 -15.04 9.20 4.02
CA LEU A 259 -15.24 9.15 5.47
C LEU A 259 -14.05 9.73 6.24
N ASP A 260 -12.90 9.90 5.57
CA ASP A 260 -11.62 10.33 6.17
C ASP A 260 -11.38 11.85 6.06
N GLY A 261 -12.32 12.58 5.47
CA GLY A 261 -12.25 14.04 5.32
C GLY A 261 -11.60 14.52 4.02
N ILE A 262 -11.17 13.62 3.14
CA ILE A 262 -10.63 13.98 1.82
C ILE A 262 -11.74 14.59 0.97
N SER A 263 -11.57 15.84 0.54
CA SER A 263 -12.59 16.55 -0.23
C SER A 263 -12.25 16.62 -1.73
N ARG A 264 -13.24 16.99 -2.54
CA ARG A 264 -13.06 17.27 -3.98
C ARG A 264 -11.99 18.33 -4.27
N ASN A 265 -11.73 19.25 -3.34
CA ASN A 265 -10.73 20.31 -3.49
C ASN A 265 -9.30 19.86 -3.17
N ASP A 266 -9.15 18.67 -2.61
CA ASP A 266 -7.87 18.07 -2.24
C ASP A 266 -7.35 17.12 -3.32
N VAL A 267 -8.22 16.74 -4.23
CA VAL A 267 -7.87 15.99 -5.42
C VAL A 267 -7.70 16.95 -6.59
N ASP A 268 -6.67 16.80 -7.41
CA ASP A 268 -6.53 17.46 -8.70
C ASP A 268 -6.34 16.40 -9.80
N VAL A 269 -6.77 16.69 -11.02
CA VAL A 269 -6.61 15.76 -12.16
C VAL A 269 -5.99 16.50 -13.32
N ASP A 270 -4.71 16.20 -13.58
CA ASP A 270 -3.98 16.70 -14.74
C ASP A 270 -4.28 15.82 -15.95
N TRP A 271 -5.40 16.11 -16.62
CA TRP A 271 -5.80 15.43 -17.84
C TRP A 271 -4.81 15.55 -19.00
N SER A 272 -3.82 16.45 -18.95
CA SER A 272 -2.81 16.52 -20.02
C SER A 272 -1.72 15.46 -19.90
N LYS A 273 -1.66 14.82 -18.73
CA LYS A 273 -0.69 13.79 -18.36
C LYS A 273 -1.36 12.57 -17.72
N ASP A 274 -2.69 12.56 -17.66
CA ASP A 274 -3.49 11.53 -17.01
C ASP A 274 -3.10 11.24 -15.54
N ILE A 275 -2.76 12.31 -14.79
CA ILE A 275 -2.34 12.20 -13.39
C ILE A 275 -3.47 12.59 -12.44
N VAL A 276 -3.84 11.67 -11.54
CA VAL A 276 -4.67 11.99 -10.37
C VAL A 276 -3.77 12.32 -9.18
N LYS A 277 -3.96 13.49 -8.58
CA LYS A 277 -3.16 14.01 -7.48
C LYS A 277 -4.01 14.16 -6.24
N ILE A 278 -3.54 13.69 -5.10
CA ILE A 278 -4.21 13.85 -3.80
C ILE A 278 -3.26 14.61 -2.89
N LYS A 279 -3.70 15.73 -2.32
CA LYS A 279 -2.87 16.47 -1.36
C LYS A 279 -2.51 15.58 -0.19
N LYS A 280 -1.22 15.49 0.11
CA LYS A 280 -0.73 14.81 1.31
C LYS A 280 -1.43 15.37 2.53
N SER A 281 -1.56 16.68 2.69
CA SER A 281 -2.21 17.30 3.86
C SER A 281 -3.71 17.02 4.04
N ALA A 282 -4.35 16.30 3.11
CA ALA A 282 -5.77 15.95 3.21
C ALA A 282 -6.02 14.61 3.90
N PHE A 283 -5.00 13.74 3.97
CA PHE A 283 -5.09 12.52 4.77
C PHE A 283 -4.93 12.86 6.25
N PRO A 284 -5.53 12.10 7.18
CA PRO A 284 -5.32 12.27 8.62
C PRO A 284 -3.83 12.33 9.00
N ASP A 285 -3.52 13.07 10.07
CA ASP A 285 -2.12 13.33 10.46
C ASP A 285 -1.43 12.07 11.01
N GLU A 286 -2.21 11.17 11.59
CA GLU A 286 -1.78 9.90 12.17
C GLU A 286 -1.46 8.81 11.12
N TRP A 287 -2.00 8.94 9.90
CA TRP A 287 -1.71 7.99 8.82
C TRP A 287 -0.26 8.17 8.35
N LYS A 288 0.51 7.08 8.35
CA LYS A 288 1.83 7.03 7.71
C LYS A 288 1.72 6.68 6.22
N GLY A 289 0.64 6.00 5.85
CA GLY A 289 0.29 5.65 4.48
C GLY A 289 -1.16 5.18 4.40
N PHE A 290 -1.49 4.48 3.32
CA PHE A 290 -2.83 3.96 3.09
C PHE A 290 -2.80 2.80 2.10
N GLU A 291 -3.88 2.02 2.07
CA GLU A 291 -4.14 1.05 1.02
C GLU A 291 -4.85 1.72 -0.15
N VAL A 292 -4.42 1.41 -1.37
CA VAL A 292 -5.06 1.89 -2.59
C VAL A 292 -5.32 0.77 -3.58
N LYS A 293 -6.50 0.81 -4.20
CA LYS A 293 -6.87 -0.01 -5.35
C LYS A 293 -7.28 0.89 -6.49
N ILE A 294 -6.77 0.58 -7.67
CA ILE A 294 -6.83 1.50 -8.81
C ILE A 294 -7.55 0.84 -9.97
N TYR A 295 -8.42 1.61 -10.60
CA TYR A 295 -9.22 1.21 -11.73
C TYR A 295 -9.08 2.25 -12.85
N GLY A 296 -9.02 1.74 -14.07
CA GLY A 296 -9.02 2.54 -15.27
C GLY A 296 -10.04 2.00 -16.27
N MET A 297 -10.71 2.89 -16.99
CA MET A 297 -11.50 2.56 -18.17
C MET A 297 -11.19 3.56 -19.28
N GLN A 298 -10.99 3.06 -20.49
CA GLN A 298 -10.78 3.88 -21.68
C GLN A 298 -11.70 3.43 -22.81
N ASN A 299 -12.30 4.37 -23.55
CA ASN A 299 -13.17 4.08 -24.70
C ASN A 299 -14.35 3.14 -24.40
N LEU A 300 -14.90 3.20 -23.18
CA LEU A 300 -15.96 2.30 -22.71
C LEU A 300 -15.58 0.80 -22.81
N LYS A 301 -14.29 0.48 -22.84
CA LYS A 301 -13.78 -0.88 -22.68
C LYS A 301 -14.01 -1.36 -21.24
N PRO A 302 -13.93 -2.68 -20.98
CA PRO A 302 -14.00 -3.19 -19.61
C PRO A 302 -13.00 -2.47 -18.69
N ILE A 303 -13.44 -2.20 -17.47
CA ILE A 303 -12.59 -1.63 -16.41
C ILE A 303 -11.39 -2.57 -16.19
N SER A 304 -10.19 -2.00 -16.28
CA SER A 304 -8.96 -2.64 -15.83
C SER A 304 -8.72 -2.25 -14.38
N SER A 305 -8.21 -3.17 -13.57
CA SER A 305 -7.95 -2.93 -12.15
C SER A 305 -6.61 -3.49 -11.73
N LEU A 306 -5.92 -2.76 -10.86
CA LEU A 306 -4.74 -3.21 -10.14
C LEU A 306 -5.16 -3.69 -8.74
N PRO A 307 -4.45 -4.67 -8.14
CA PRO A 307 -4.77 -5.15 -6.80
C PRO A 307 -4.53 -4.09 -5.72
N TRP A 308 -5.04 -4.35 -4.52
CA TRP A 308 -4.74 -3.56 -3.31
C TRP A 308 -3.24 -3.54 -3.03
N GLN A 309 -2.72 -2.35 -2.74
CA GLN A 309 -1.32 -2.12 -2.41
C GLN A 309 -1.21 -1.03 -1.35
N TYR A 310 -0.18 -1.12 -0.51
CA TYR A 310 0.17 -0.04 0.42
C TYR A 310 0.90 1.08 -0.31
N TRP A 311 0.63 2.32 0.09
CA TRP A 311 1.35 3.52 -0.34
C TRP A 311 1.68 4.41 0.87
N SER A 312 2.96 4.67 1.09
CA SER A 312 3.46 5.59 2.12
C SER A 312 3.18 7.04 1.73
N LEU A 313 2.82 7.87 2.71
CA LEU A 313 2.65 9.30 2.50
C LEU A 313 3.99 10.06 2.51
N ASP A 314 5.07 9.45 3.02
CA ASP A 314 6.41 10.03 3.11
C ASP A 314 6.37 11.52 3.55
N ARG A 315 5.97 11.74 4.81
CA ARG A 315 5.79 13.06 5.43
C ARG A 315 6.87 13.36 6.46
#